data_AF-A0A955Y894-F1
#
_entry.id   AF-A0A955Y894-F1
#
_cell.length_a   1.000
_cell.length_b   1.000
_cell.length_c   1.000
_cell.angle_alpha   90.00
_cell.angle_beta   90.00
_cell.angle_gamma   90.00
#
_symmetry.space_group_name_H-M   'P 1'
#
loop_
_entity.id
_entity.type
_entity.pdbx_description
1 polymer ?
#
loop_
_entity_poly.entity_id
_entity_poly.type
_entity_poly.pdbx_seq_one_letter_code
_entity_poly.pdbx_strand_id
1 'polypeptide(L)'
;MSLLRTTSVHDALDGLVHAARVAAVERDVPGAHARIVQAERTFAAHRAQEETHWLPLYTARCVPHPNATPTVLLRDHALIASLLAEAPTHGGLALVDLLEDLAGALEHHDQRERTHFKPALDAVLTPAERTRLLELHAASEQALDAPPSRVTTPWTPTPDAPVQAVRAGLLAGQPLPDTLEHVL
;
A
#
# COMPACT_ATOMS: atom_id res chain seq x y z
N MET A 1 -13.23 -14.01 -20.01
CA MET A 1 -12.75 -12.76 -19.36
C MET A 1 -11.46 -13.07 -18.61
N SER A 2 -10.39 -12.30 -18.78
CA SER A 2 -9.10 -12.57 -18.11
C SER A 2 -9.10 -12.04 -16.68
N LEU A 3 -8.37 -12.70 -15.77
CA LEU A 3 -8.09 -12.15 -14.44
C LEU A 3 -7.26 -10.87 -14.50
N LEU A 4 -6.59 -10.56 -15.62
CA LEU A 4 -5.92 -9.27 -15.82
C LEU A 4 -6.87 -8.06 -15.80
N ARG A 5 -8.19 -8.27 -15.78
CA ARG A 5 -9.17 -7.19 -15.61
C ARG A 5 -9.38 -6.77 -14.15
N THR A 6 -8.78 -7.45 -13.18
CA THR A 6 -8.83 -7.10 -11.75
C THR A 6 -7.74 -6.09 -11.35
N THR A 7 -7.15 -5.38 -12.32
CA THR A 7 -6.14 -4.34 -12.05
C THR A 7 -6.75 -3.06 -11.47
N SER A 8 -8.08 -2.94 -11.46
CA SER A 8 -8.80 -1.80 -10.89
C SER A 8 -8.44 -1.52 -9.43
N VAL A 9 -8.20 -2.55 -8.61
CA VAL A 9 -7.77 -2.37 -7.22
C VAL A 9 -6.34 -1.84 -7.10
N HIS A 10 -5.45 -2.21 -8.02
CA HIS A 10 -4.08 -1.70 -8.04
C HIS A 10 -4.04 -0.24 -8.49
N ASP A 11 -4.83 0.11 -9.51
CA ASP A 11 -5.00 1.51 -9.93
C ASP A 11 -5.58 2.36 -8.79
N ALA A 12 -6.52 1.81 -8.01
CA ALA A 12 -7.08 2.49 -6.84
C ALA A 12 -6.04 2.67 -5.72
N LEU A 13 -5.21 1.67 -5.45
CA LEU A 13 -4.12 1.76 -4.47
C LEU A 13 -3.08 2.81 -4.89
N ASP A 14 -2.62 2.78 -6.14
CA ASP A 14 -1.69 3.77 -6.68
C ASP A 14 -2.26 5.18 -6.57
N GLY A 15 -3.52 5.38 -6.94
CA GLY A 15 -4.21 6.66 -6.79
C GLY A 15 -4.26 7.17 -5.35
N LEU A 16 -4.50 6.28 -4.38
CA LEU A 16 -4.53 6.63 -2.95
C LEU A 16 -3.15 7.00 -2.42
N VAL A 17 -2.11 6.23 -2.75
CA VAL A 17 -0.72 6.52 -2.34
C VAL A 17 -0.24 7.81 -2.98
N HIS A 18 -0.50 8.01 -4.27
CA HIS A 18 -0.18 9.25 -4.96
C HIS A 18 -0.85 10.46 -4.30
N ALA A 19 -2.16 10.37 -4.03
CA ALA A 19 -2.89 11.46 -3.40
C ALA A 19 -2.43 11.72 -1.96
N ALA A 20 -1.99 10.69 -1.22
CA ALA A 20 -1.39 10.85 0.10
C ALA A 20 -0.06 11.60 0.01
N ARG A 21 0.77 11.30 -0.99
CA ARG A 21 2.05 11.97 -1.23
C ARG A 21 1.85 13.44 -1.58
N VAL A 22 0.88 13.75 -2.46
CA VAL A 22 0.50 15.14 -2.79
C VAL A 22 0.09 15.89 -1.52
N ALA A 23 -0.81 15.32 -0.71
CA ALA A 23 -1.25 15.93 0.54
C ALA A 23 -0.07 16.16 1.51
N ALA A 24 0.85 15.20 1.64
CA ALA A 24 2.04 15.34 2.48
C ALA A 24 2.96 16.48 2.02
N VAL A 25 3.19 16.62 0.70
CA VAL A 25 3.97 17.72 0.10
C VAL A 25 3.30 19.07 0.34
N GLU A 26 1.97 19.13 0.22
CA GLU A 26 1.16 20.32 0.49
C GLU A 26 1.01 20.64 1.99
N ARG A 27 1.64 19.84 2.86
CA ARG A 27 1.58 19.93 4.34
C ARG A 27 0.19 19.64 4.93
N ASP A 28 -0.69 18.98 4.17
CA ASP A 28 -1.93 18.38 4.65
C ASP A 28 -1.67 16.97 5.19
N VAL A 29 -0.97 16.88 6.33
CA VAL A 29 -0.67 15.60 6.99
C VAL A 29 -1.95 14.83 7.37
N PRO A 30 -3.01 15.46 7.94
CA PRO A 30 -4.26 14.76 8.22
C PRO A 30 -4.91 14.17 6.96
N GLY A 31 -4.91 14.90 5.84
CA GLY A 31 -5.43 14.41 4.58
C GLY A 31 -4.58 13.30 3.96
N ALA A 32 -3.26 13.32 4.16
CA ALA A 32 -2.38 12.22 3.77
C ALA A 32 -2.70 10.95 4.58
N HIS A 33 -2.79 11.06 5.91
CA HIS A 33 -3.13 9.94 6.79
C HIS A 33 -4.52 9.35 6.49
N ALA A 34 -5.52 10.19 6.20
CA ALA A 34 -6.85 9.71 5.82
C ALA A 34 -6.82 8.83 4.55
N ARG A 35 -5.98 9.18 3.57
CA ARG A 35 -5.80 8.40 2.33
C ARG A 35 -5.03 7.11 2.59
N ILE A 36 -4.02 7.13 3.45
CA ILE A 36 -3.29 5.94 3.90
C ILE A 36 -4.24 4.94 4.58
N VAL A 37 -5.12 5.40 5.48
CA VAL A 37 -6.11 4.52 6.12
C VAL A 37 -7.05 3.90 5.07
N GLN A 38 -7.40 4.65 4.02
CA GLN A 38 -8.19 4.08 2.92
C GLN A 38 -7.37 3.05 2.12
N ALA A 39 -6.10 3.33 1.81
CA ALA A 39 -5.21 2.40 1.13
C ALA A 39 -4.99 1.11 1.93
N GLU A 40 -4.84 1.21 3.25
CA GLU A 40 -4.71 0.06 4.16
C GLU A 40 -5.94 -0.85 4.09
N ARG A 41 -7.16 -0.30 4.16
CA ARG A 41 -8.38 -1.09 4.02
C ARG A 41 -8.48 -1.75 2.65
N THR A 42 -8.22 -1.00 1.58
CA THR A 42 -8.22 -1.51 0.21
C THR A 42 -7.24 -2.66 0.04
N PHE A 43 -6.01 -2.48 0.51
CA PHE A 43 -4.97 -3.49 0.43
C PHE A 43 -5.28 -4.73 1.28
N ALA A 44 -5.79 -4.54 2.50
CA ALA A 44 -6.18 -5.66 3.36
C ALA A 44 -7.29 -6.53 2.74
N ALA A 45 -8.29 -5.91 2.10
CA ALA A 45 -9.36 -6.62 1.41
C ALA A 45 -8.83 -7.38 0.18
N HIS A 46 -8.01 -6.71 -0.64
CA HIS A 46 -7.35 -7.32 -1.80
C HIS A 46 -6.51 -8.54 -1.38
N ARG A 47 -5.59 -8.36 -0.44
CA ARG A 47 -4.75 -9.42 0.12
C ARG A 47 -5.58 -10.59 0.64
N ALA A 48 -6.62 -10.33 1.44
CA ALA A 48 -7.45 -11.38 2.00
C ALA A 48 -8.12 -12.23 0.91
N GLN A 49 -8.58 -11.59 -0.17
CA GLN A 49 -9.19 -12.26 -1.30
C GLN A 49 -8.17 -13.14 -2.04
N GLU A 50 -6.95 -12.67 -2.24
CA GLU A 50 -5.92 -13.45 -2.91
C GLU A 50 -5.44 -14.62 -2.06
N GLU A 51 -5.12 -14.38 -0.79
CA GLU A 51 -4.63 -15.40 0.14
C GLU A 51 -5.67 -16.47 0.42
N THR A 52 -6.95 -16.12 0.45
CA THR A 52 -8.04 -17.07 0.72
C THR A 52 -8.45 -17.87 -0.52
N HIS A 53 -8.39 -17.27 -1.70
CA HIS A 53 -9.01 -17.86 -2.90
C HIS A 53 -8.05 -18.12 -4.05
N TRP A 54 -7.11 -17.21 -4.34
CA TRP A 54 -6.28 -17.29 -5.56
C TRP A 54 -4.97 -18.04 -5.31
N LEU A 55 -4.24 -17.67 -4.26
CA LEU A 55 -2.97 -18.30 -3.89
C LEU A 55 -3.09 -19.81 -3.62
N PRO A 56 -4.16 -20.32 -2.98
CA PRO A 56 -4.33 -21.77 -2.82
C PRO A 56 -4.46 -22.50 -4.17
N LEU A 57 -5.20 -21.94 -5.12
CA LEU A 57 -5.36 -22.52 -6.46
C LEU A 57 -4.05 -22.46 -7.24
N TYR A 58 -3.34 -21.34 -7.18
CA TYR A 58 -2.05 -21.17 -7.82
C TYR A 58 -1.03 -22.17 -7.27
N THR A 59 -0.93 -22.30 -5.95
CA THR A 59 -0.01 -23.22 -5.29
C THR A 59 -0.30 -24.68 -5.63
N ALA A 60 -1.58 -25.05 -5.70
CA ALA A 60 -1.98 -26.43 -5.94
C ALA A 60 -1.86 -26.86 -7.42
N ARG A 61 -1.93 -25.93 -8.37
CA ARG A 61 -2.17 -26.27 -9.79
C ARG A 61 -1.18 -25.66 -10.77
N CYS A 62 -0.44 -24.62 -10.39
CA CYS A 62 0.50 -23.96 -11.28
C CYS A 62 1.93 -24.42 -10.99
N VAL A 63 2.80 -24.36 -12.01
CA VAL A 63 4.25 -24.37 -11.80
C VAL A 63 4.67 -22.92 -11.57
N PRO A 64 5.12 -22.53 -10.36
CA PRO A 64 5.37 -21.13 -10.07
C PRO A 64 6.60 -20.60 -10.81
N HIS A 65 6.51 -19.36 -11.31
CA HIS A 65 7.67 -18.65 -11.82
C HIS A 65 8.57 -18.25 -10.63
N PRO A 66 9.92 -18.26 -10.76
CA PRO A 66 10.81 -17.89 -9.66
C PRO A 66 10.52 -16.50 -9.06
N ASN A 67 10.09 -15.55 -9.89
CA ASN A 67 9.72 -14.20 -9.46
C ASN A 67 8.29 -14.08 -8.94
N ALA A 68 7.49 -15.15 -8.91
CA ALA A 68 6.10 -15.11 -8.43
C ALA A 68 5.74 -16.39 -7.67
N THR A 69 6.69 -16.93 -6.90
CA THR A 69 6.39 -18.02 -5.98
C THR A 69 5.41 -17.55 -4.90
N PRO A 70 4.61 -18.44 -4.29
CA PRO A 70 3.72 -18.06 -3.19
C PRO A 70 4.46 -17.31 -2.06
N THR A 71 5.69 -17.74 -1.74
CA THR A 71 6.54 -17.08 -0.74
C THR A 71 6.92 -15.65 -1.13
N VAL A 72 7.21 -15.40 -2.41
CA VAL A 72 7.53 -14.04 -2.89
C VAL A 72 6.30 -13.14 -2.78
N LEU A 73 5.14 -13.61 -3.22
CA LEU A 73 3.89 -12.83 -3.16
C LEU A 73 3.49 -12.52 -1.71
N LEU A 74 3.55 -13.50 -0.82
CA LEU A 74 3.29 -13.30 0.62
C LEU A 74 4.29 -12.34 1.28
N ARG A 75 5.56 -12.36 0.84
CA ARG A 75 6.57 -11.39 1.32
C ARG A 75 6.22 -9.98 0.87
N ASP A 76 5.77 -9.80 -0.37
CA ASP A 76 5.31 -8.49 -0.85
C ASP A 76 4.12 -8.01 -0.02
N HIS A 77 3.17 -8.91 0.27
CA HIS A 77 2.03 -8.59 1.13
C HIS A 77 2.42 -8.12 2.52
N ALA A 78 3.39 -8.80 3.14
CA ALA A 78 3.89 -8.43 4.45
C ALA A 78 4.61 -7.06 4.41
N LEU A 79 5.42 -6.80 3.39
CA LEU A 79 6.12 -5.54 3.22
C LEU A 79 5.15 -4.37 3.05
N ILE A 80 4.20 -4.49 2.11
CA ILE A 80 3.21 -3.44 1.83
C ILE A 80 2.37 -3.16 3.09
N ALA A 81 1.92 -4.22 3.79
CA ALA A 81 1.17 -4.06 5.03
C ALA A 81 1.99 -3.37 6.14
N SER A 82 3.29 -3.67 6.23
CA SER A 82 4.19 -3.03 7.20
C SER A 82 4.34 -1.53 6.91
N LEU A 83 4.58 -1.16 5.64
CA LEU A 83 4.72 0.24 5.24
C LEU A 83 3.43 1.03 5.49
N LEU A 84 2.27 0.46 5.15
CA LEU A 84 0.97 1.07 5.41
C LEU A 84 0.71 1.27 6.92
N ALA A 85 1.08 0.32 7.76
CA ALA A 85 0.91 0.41 9.21
C ALA A 85 1.88 1.40 9.86
N GLU A 86 3.06 1.61 9.28
CA GLU A 86 4.06 2.55 9.75
C GLU A 86 3.73 4.00 9.34
N ALA A 87 3.15 4.23 8.17
CA ALA A 87 2.89 5.56 7.63
C ALA A 87 2.20 6.57 8.58
N PRO A 88 1.22 6.20 9.43
CA PRO A 88 0.59 7.12 10.39
C PRO A 88 1.54 7.68 11.47
N THR A 89 2.70 7.04 11.70
CA THR A 89 3.69 7.51 12.68
C THR A 89 4.59 8.62 12.12
N HIS A 90 4.51 8.89 10.81
CA HIS A 90 5.37 9.83 10.11
C HIS A 90 4.62 11.10 9.68
N GLY A 91 5.37 12.19 9.53
CA GLY A 91 4.90 13.46 8.98
C GLY A 91 5.97 14.13 8.12
N GLY A 92 5.58 15.19 7.40
CA GLY A 92 6.53 15.97 6.59
C GLY A 92 7.27 15.12 5.54
N LEU A 93 8.60 15.31 5.45
CA LEU A 93 9.42 14.62 4.45
C LEU A 93 9.56 13.11 4.72
N ALA A 94 9.63 12.69 5.98
CA ALA A 94 9.71 11.26 6.32
C ALA A 94 8.49 10.48 5.80
N LEU A 95 7.31 11.10 5.85
CA LEU A 95 6.10 10.52 5.26
C LEU A 95 6.19 10.42 3.72
N VAL A 96 6.79 11.42 3.06
CA VAL A 96 6.97 11.40 1.60
C VAL A 96 7.91 10.28 1.18
N ASP A 97 9.04 10.12 1.87
CA ASP A 97 10.02 9.06 1.59
C ASP A 97 9.41 7.67 1.77
N LEU A 98 8.68 7.45 2.88
CA LEU A 98 7.98 6.19 3.11
C LEU A 98 6.89 5.91 2.05
N LEU A 99 6.18 6.94 1.59
CA LEU A 99 5.18 6.78 0.53
C LEU A 99 5.82 6.44 -0.83
N GLU A 100 7.06 6.87 -1.08
CA GLU A 100 7.83 6.46 -2.25
C GLU A 100 8.20 4.96 -2.18
N ASP A 101 8.69 4.51 -1.02
CA ASP A 101 8.97 3.09 -0.79
C ASP A 101 7.71 2.22 -0.95
N LEU A 102 6.57 2.69 -0.43
CA LEU A 102 5.28 2.03 -0.59
C LEU A 102 4.85 1.96 -2.06
N ALA A 103 4.98 3.04 -2.82
CA ALA A 103 4.66 3.07 -4.24
C ALA A 103 5.52 2.06 -5.02
N GLY A 104 6.84 2.03 -4.77
CA GLY A 104 7.73 1.05 -5.38
C GLY A 104 7.40 -0.40 -4.99
N ALA A 105 6.98 -0.65 -3.75
CA ALA A 105 6.53 -1.98 -3.33
C ALA A 105 5.25 -2.42 -4.07
N LEU A 106 4.26 -1.52 -4.19
CA LEU A 106 3.02 -1.77 -4.93
C LEU A 106 3.27 -2.02 -6.42
N GLU A 107 4.10 -1.21 -7.07
CA GLU A 107 4.44 -1.38 -8.48
C GLU A 107 5.10 -2.74 -8.74
N HIS A 108 6.09 -3.11 -7.92
CA HIS A 108 6.76 -4.39 -8.05
C HIS A 108 5.82 -5.57 -7.83
N HIS A 109 4.90 -5.45 -6.89
CA HIS A 109 3.87 -6.45 -6.63
C HIS A 109 2.92 -6.58 -7.83
N ASP A 110 2.34 -5.47 -8.32
CA ASP A 110 1.47 -5.45 -9.52
C ASP A 110 2.17 -6.06 -10.74
N GLN A 111 3.43 -5.69 -10.97
CA GLN A 111 4.18 -6.21 -12.11
C GLN A 111 4.34 -7.73 -12.03
N ARG A 112 4.64 -8.29 -10.85
CA ARG A 112 4.73 -9.75 -10.65
C ARG A 112 3.38 -10.43 -10.88
N GLU A 113 2.33 -9.82 -10.35
CA GLU A 113 0.96 -10.28 -10.51
C GLU A 113 0.57 -10.41 -11.99
N ARG A 114 0.75 -9.32 -12.75
CA ARG A 114 0.34 -9.20 -14.15
C ARG A 114 1.16 -10.05 -15.09
N THR A 115 2.47 -10.17 -14.84
CA THR A 115 3.38 -10.86 -15.76
C THR A 115 3.50 -12.34 -15.51
N HIS A 116 3.28 -12.80 -14.28
CA HIS A 116 3.60 -14.17 -13.89
C HIS A 116 2.44 -14.88 -13.20
N PHE A 117 1.89 -14.30 -12.13
CA PHE A 117 0.89 -14.96 -11.29
C PHE A 117 -0.46 -15.12 -11.99
N LYS A 118 -1.09 -14.01 -12.38
CA LYS A 118 -2.43 -14.01 -13.00
C LYS A 118 -2.47 -14.78 -14.33
N PRO A 119 -1.49 -14.65 -15.25
CA PRO A 119 -1.49 -15.45 -16.48
C PRO A 119 -1.40 -16.96 -16.23
N ALA A 120 -0.54 -17.39 -15.30
CA ALA A 120 -0.39 -18.80 -14.96
C ALA A 120 -1.66 -19.37 -14.31
N LEU A 121 -2.28 -18.61 -13.40
CA LEU A 121 -3.56 -18.97 -12.80
C LEU A 121 -4.67 -19.02 -13.87
N ASP A 122 -4.74 -18.03 -14.76
CA ASP A 122 -5.70 -18.00 -15.86
C ASP A 122 -5.61 -19.25 -16.76
N ALA A 123 -4.41 -19.78 -16.99
CA ALA A 123 -4.19 -20.93 -17.85
C ALA A 123 -4.74 -22.25 -17.26
N VAL A 124 -4.90 -22.34 -15.94
CA VAL A 124 -5.34 -23.57 -15.25
C VAL A 124 -6.77 -23.51 -14.72
N LEU A 125 -7.40 -22.33 -14.71
CA LEU A 125 -8.77 -22.16 -14.22
C LEU A 125 -9.81 -22.63 -15.24
N THR A 126 -10.80 -23.38 -14.75
CA THR A 126 -12.02 -23.61 -15.52
C THR A 126 -12.83 -22.32 -15.69
N PRO A 127 -13.73 -22.23 -16.69
CA PRO A 127 -14.61 -21.07 -16.83
C PRO A 127 -15.46 -20.77 -15.59
N ALA A 128 -15.95 -21.82 -14.90
CA ALA A 128 -16.76 -21.66 -13.70
C ALA A 128 -15.96 -21.09 -12.52
N GLU A 129 -14.75 -21.59 -12.29
CA GLU A 129 -13.86 -21.07 -11.24
C GLU A 129 -13.46 -19.62 -11.52
N ARG A 130 -13.10 -19.32 -12.77
CA ARG A 130 -12.79 -17.96 -13.22
C ARG A 130 -13.94 -16.99 -12.95
N THR A 131 -15.16 -17.34 -13.33
CA THR A 131 -16.35 -16.53 -13.03
C THR A 131 -16.50 -16.33 -11.53
N ARG A 132 -16.36 -17.40 -10.74
CA ARG A 132 -16.48 -17.32 -9.28
C ARG A 132 -15.43 -16.41 -8.66
N LEU A 133 -14.18 -16.47 -9.12
CA LEU A 133 -13.11 -15.61 -8.62
C LEU A 133 -13.34 -14.14 -8.97
N LEU A 134 -13.84 -13.86 -10.18
CA LEU A 134 -14.20 -12.50 -10.59
C LEU A 134 -15.38 -11.93 -9.78
N GLU A 135 -16.38 -12.76 -9.46
CA GLU A 135 -17.49 -12.36 -8.58
C GLU A 135 -17.02 -12.05 -7.16
N LEU A 136 -16.12 -12.87 -6.61
CA LEU A 136 -15.54 -12.64 -5.28
C LEU A 136 -14.72 -11.34 -5.25
N HIS A 137 -13.97 -11.06 -6.32
CA HIS A 137 -13.22 -9.82 -6.47
C HIS A 137 -14.17 -8.60 -6.53
N ALA A 138 -15.17 -8.63 -7.41
CA ALA A 138 -16.13 -7.53 -7.56
C ALA A 138 -16.93 -7.26 -6.27
N ALA A 139 -17.32 -8.31 -5.54
CA ALA A 139 -17.98 -8.16 -4.24
C ALA A 139 -17.08 -7.49 -3.20
N SER A 140 -15.77 -7.76 -3.25
CA SER A 140 -14.78 -7.13 -2.37
C SER A 140 -14.58 -5.65 -2.71
N GLU A 141 -14.53 -5.30 -4.01
CA GLU A 141 -14.44 -3.90 -4.45
C GLU A 141 -15.67 -3.08 -4.02
N GLN A 142 -16.88 -3.62 -4.18
CA GLN A 142 -18.12 -2.95 -3.75
C GLN A 142 -18.14 -2.66 -2.23
N ALA A 143 -17.51 -3.52 -1.42
CA ALA A 143 -17.42 -3.31 0.02
C ALA A 143 -16.47 -2.14 0.40
N LEU A 144 -15.55 -1.76 -0.50
CA LEU A 144 -14.60 -0.67 -0.28
C LEU A 144 -15.18 0.72 -0.58
N ASP A 145 -16.23 0.81 -1.41
CA ASP A 145 -16.94 2.06 -1.72
C ASP A 145 -17.80 2.57 -0.56
N ALA A 146 -18.01 1.76 0.49
CA ALA A 146 -18.70 2.21 1.68
C ALA A 146 -17.87 3.29 2.41
N PRO A 147 -18.46 4.47 2.73
CA PRO A 147 -17.73 5.52 3.42
C PRO A 147 -17.19 4.98 4.75
N PRO A 148 -15.96 5.35 5.15
CA PRO A 148 -15.44 4.92 6.44
C PRO A 148 -16.38 5.36 7.55
N SER A 149 -16.72 4.43 8.44
CA SER A 149 -17.26 4.81 9.75
C SER A 149 -16.27 5.79 10.36
N ARG A 150 -16.70 7.04 10.60
CA ARG A 150 -15.81 8.11 11.08
C ARG A 150 -15.05 7.62 12.32
N VAL A 151 -13.76 7.41 12.18
CA VAL A 151 -12.86 7.24 13.32
C VAL A 151 -12.73 8.64 13.95
N THR A 152 -13.41 8.85 15.07
CA THR A 152 -13.48 10.15 15.76
C THR A 152 -12.37 10.33 16.79
N THR A 153 -11.36 9.47 16.84
CA THR A 153 -10.22 9.70 17.73
C THR A 153 -9.44 10.93 17.23
N PRO A 154 -9.41 12.03 18.00
CA PRO A 154 -8.64 13.19 17.61
C PRO A 154 -7.17 12.80 17.54
N TRP A 155 -6.59 12.92 16.34
CA TRP A 155 -5.15 12.86 16.19
C TRP A 155 -4.54 13.96 17.05
N THR A 156 -3.73 13.56 18.02
CA THR A 156 -2.96 14.50 18.84
C THR A 156 -1.54 14.44 18.28
N PRO A 157 -1.03 15.50 17.65
CA PRO A 157 0.36 15.52 17.21
C PRO A 157 1.25 15.24 18.41
N THR A 158 2.14 14.26 18.31
CA THR A 158 3.32 14.22 19.18
C THR A 158 4.15 15.46 18.80
N PRO A 159 4.47 16.35 19.75
CA PRO A 159 5.21 17.56 19.41
C PRO A 159 6.62 17.19 18.93
N ASP A 160 6.84 17.29 17.62
CA ASP A 160 8.18 17.34 16.98
C ASP A 160 8.88 18.68 17.28
N ALA A 161 8.96 19.04 18.56
CA ALA A 161 9.63 20.24 19.02
C ALA A 161 11.10 20.36 18.56
N PRO A 162 11.91 19.28 18.46
CA PRO A 162 13.30 19.46 18.04
C PRO A 162 13.45 19.68 16.52
N VAL A 163 12.62 19.08 15.67
CA VAL A 163 12.80 19.14 14.20
C VAL A 163 12.43 20.51 13.62
N GLN A 164 11.37 21.14 14.13
CA GLN A 164 10.95 22.45 13.63
C GLN A 164 11.93 23.57 14.00
N ALA A 165 12.52 23.52 15.20
CA ALA A 165 13.51 24.49 15.65
C ALA A 165 14.81 24.41 14.83
N VAL A 166 15.27 23.19 14.54
CA VAL A 166 16.46 22.94 13.72
C VAL A 166 16.26 23.43 12.28
N ARG A 167 15.09 23.15 11.69
CA ARG A 167 14.77 23.60 10.33
C ARG A 167 14.67 25.12 10.22
N ALA A 168 14.08 25.78 11.22
CA ALA A 168 14.01 27.25 11.26
C ALA A 168 15.41 27.87 11.40
N GLY A 169 16.28 27.29 12.23
CA GLY A 169 17.68 27.69 12.36
C GLY A 169 18.46 27.58 11.05
N LEU A 170 18.37 26.43 10.37
CA LEU A 170 19.03 26.20 9.08
C LEU A 170 18.58 27.19 7.99
N LEU A 171 17.28 27.45 7.89
CA LEU A 171 16.75 28.43 6.92
C LEU A 171 17.14 29.87 7.25
N ALA A 172 17.41 30.17 8.52
CA ALA A 172 17.95 31.46 8.97
C ALA A 172 19.48 31.54 8.89
N GLY A 173 20.16 30.51 8.35
CA GLY A 173 21.61 30.45 8.24
C GLY A 173 22.33 30.20 9.57
N GLN A 174 21.62 29.69 10.58
CA GLN A 174 22.24 29.31 11.84
C GLN A 174 22.89 27.92 11.73
N PRO A 175 24.06 27.73 12.37
CA PRO A 175 24.70 26.42 12.43
C PRO A 175 23.83 25.41 13.19
N LEU A 176 23.96 24.13 12.84
CA LEU A 176 23.34 23.04 13.59
C LEU A 176 23.84 23.04 15.04
N PRO A 177 22.98 22.81 16.03
CA PRO A 177 23.43 22.66 17.41
C PRO A 177 24.32 21.41 17.53
N ASP A 178 25.43 21.53 18.26
CA ASP A 178 26.44 20.47 18.47
C ASP A 178 25.85 19.13 18.98
N THR A 179 24.65 19.16 19.56
CA THR A 179 23.93 17.99 20.07
C THR A 179 23.35 17.07 18.98
N LEU A 180 23.41 17.45 17.70
CA LEU A 180 22.88 16.66 16.58
C LEU A 180 23.94 15.90 15.78
N GLU A 181 25.24 16.09 16.06
CA GLU A 181 26.33 15.38 15.35
C GLU A 181 26.35 13.85 15.60
N HIS A 182 25.54 13.33 16.52
CA HIS A 182 25.47 11.91 16.87
C HIS A 182 24.15 11.22 16.49
N VAL A 183 23.26 11.90 15.74
CA VAL A 183 21.90 11.39 15.40
C VAL A 183 21.70 11.17 13.88
N LEU A 184 22.74 11.40 13.07
CA LEU A 184 22.79 11.02 11.65
C LEU A 184 23.73 9.83 11.45
#